data_AF-X0WX43-F1
#
_entry.id   AF-X0WX43-F1
#
_cell.length_a   1.000
_cell.length_b   1.000
_cell.length_c   1.000
_cell.angle_alpha   90.00
_cell.angle_beta   90.00
_cell.angle_gamma   90.00
#
_symmetry.space_group_name_H-M   'P 1'
#
loop_
_entity.id
_entity.type
_entity.pdbx_description
1 polymer ?
#
loop_
_entity_poly.entity_id
_entity_poly.type
_entity_poly.pdbx_seq_one_letter_code
_entity_poly.pdbx_strand_id
1 'polypeptide(L)'
;PTIVVLYLDRPAVIPEISAAAKALLGEYGADDSAVLNVVFGKARPEGKLPFELPNSMEAVRNQKADVPYDSENPLYPFGFGMSY
;
A
#
# COMPACT_ATOMS: atom_id res chain seq x y z
N PRO A 1 -2.65 0.05 19.85
CA PRO A 1 -2.68 0.50 18.43
C PRO A 1 -1.59 -0.25 17.68
N THR A 2 -1.89 -0.77 16.48
CA THR A 2 -0.95 -1.61 15.72
C THR A 2 -0.56 -0.91 14.43
N ILE A 3 0.74 -0.82 14.16
CA ILE A 3 1.30 -0.34 12.89
C ILE A 3 1.74 -1.58 12.12
N VAL A 4 1.31 -1.69 10.87
CA VAL A 4 1.67 -2.80 9.98
C VAL A 4 2.58 -2.27 8.88
N VAL A 5 3.71 -2.94 8.69
CA VAL A 5 4.64 -2.69 7.59
C VAL A 5 4.57 -3.89 6.66
N LEU A 6 4.25 -3.63 5.39
CA LEU A 6 4.14 -4.64 4.35
C LEU A 6 5.27 -4.47 3.36
N TYR A 7 6.04 -5.53 3.16
CA TYR A 7 6.89 -5.68 1.99
C TYR A 7 6.01 -5.93 0.77
N LEU A 8 6.12 -5.08 -0.25
CA LEU A 8 5.33 -5.15 -1.48
C LEU A 8 6.26 -5.33 -2.68
N ASP A 9 6.30 -6.53 -3.24
CA ASP A 9 6.91 -6.81 -4.56
C ASP A 9 5.90 -6.73 -5.72
N ARG A 10 4.61 -6.78 -5.39
CA ARG A 10 3.46 -6.71 -6.31
C ARG A 10 2.19 -6.25 -5.58
N PRO A 11 1.11 -5.91 -6.31
CA PRO A 11 -0.18 -5.62 -5.69
C PRO A 11 -0.67 -6.77 -4.79
N ALA A 12 -1.19 -6.41 -3.62
CA ALA A 12 -1.75 -7.34 -2.64
C ALA A 12 -3.20 -6.96 -2.29
N VAL A 13 -4.06 -7.97 -2.10
CA VAL A 13 -5.42 -7.80 -1.59
C VAL A 13 -5.37 -7.88 -0.06
N ILE A 14 -5.52 -6.74 0.60
CA ILE A 14 -5.35 -6.60 2.07
C ILE A 14 -6.43 -5.76 2.78
N PRO A 15 -7.71 -5.80 2.38
CA PRO A 15 -8.72 -4.90 2.94
C PRO A 15 -8.89 -5.07 4.46
N GLU A 16 -8.79 -6.29 4.99
CA GLU A 16 -8.94 -6.58 6.42
C GLU A 16 -7.78 -6.02 7.25
N ILE A 17 -6.54 -6.13 6.73
CA ILE A 17 -5.35 -5.58 7.38
C ILE A 17 -5.43 -4.05 7.38
N SER A 18 -5.81 -3.45 6.24
CA SER A 18 -6.00 -2.01 6.13
C SER A 18 -7.06 -1.48 7.10
N ALA A 19 -8.16 -2.22 7.31
CA ALA A 19 -9.22 -1.82 8.22
C ALA A 19 -8.84 -1.96 9.70
N ALA A 20 -8.02 -2.98 10.04
CA ALA A 20 -7.62 -3.25 11.42
C ALA A 20 -6.38 -2.46 11.88
N ALA A 21 -5.51 -2.07 10.95
CA ALA A 21 -4.27 -1.35 11.26
C ALA A 21 -4.55 0.11 11.63
N LYS A 22 -3.84 0.63 12.65
CA LYS A 22 -3.87 2.06 12.98
C LYS A 22 -3.09 2.89 11.97
N ALA A 23 -2.02 2.31 11.41
CA ALA A 23 -1.26 2.85 10.30
C ALA A 23 -0.70 1.69 9.46
N LEU A 24 -0.61 1.91 8.15
CA LEU A 24 -0.13 0.94 7.18
C LEU A 24 1.01 1.58 6.37
N LEU A 25 2.16 0.92 6.33
CA LEU A 25 3.29 1.32 5.50
C LEU A 25 3.55 0.21 4.47
N GLY A 26 3.70 0.61 3.21
CA GLY A 26 4.22 -0.26 2.15
C GLY A 26 5.69 0.07 1.91
N GLU A 27 6.55 -0.93 1.94
CA GLU A 27 7.97 -0.80 1.65
C GLU A 27 8.41 -1.82 0.58
N TYR A 28 9.56 -1.56 -0.05
CA TYR A 28 10.03 -2.24 -1.28
C TYR A 28 11.44 -2.79 -1.12
N GLY A 29 11.78 -3.29 0.07
CA GLY A 29 13.12 -3.71 0.48
C GLY A 29 13.89 -2.61 1.21
N ALA A 30 13.19 -1.78 1.98
CA ALA A 30 13.80 -0.73 2.78
C ALA A 30 14.56 -1.31 3.98
N ASP A 31 15.60 -0.62 4.43
CA ASP A 31 16.27 -0.93 5.68
C ASP A 31 15.34 -0.67 6.88
N ASP A 32 15.40 -1.52 7.90
CA ASP A 32 14.57 -1.40 9.10
C ASP A 32 14.69 -0.02 9.77
N SER A 33 15.89 0.55 9.80
CA SER A 33 16.12 1.87 10.40
C SER A 33 15.41 2.98 9.62
N ALA A 34 15.30 2.85 8.29
CA ALA A 34 14.59 3.80 7.45
C ALA A 34 13.08 3.75 7.72
N VAL A 35 12.51 2.54 7.82
CA VAL A 35 11.10 2.34 8.18
C VAL A 35 10.80 2.92 9.57
N LEU A 36 11.64 2.61 10.56
CA LEU A 36 11.47 3.10 11.92
C LEU A 36 11.63 4.63 12.02
N ASN A 37 12.50 5.24 11.22
CA ASN A 37 12.62 6.70 11.17
C ASN A 37 11.33 7.37 10.71
N VAL A 38 10.62 6.78 9.74
CA VAL A 38 9.28 7.24 9.35
C VAL A 38 8.30 7.00 10.50
N VAL A 39 8.18 5.77 11.01
CA VAL A 39 7.23 5.42 12.09
C VAL A 39 7.34 6.35 13.31
N PHE A 40 8.56 6.73 13.71
CA PHE A 40 8.80 7.61 14.86
C PHE A 40 8.84 9.11 14.51
N GLY A 41 8.55 9.50 13.27
CA GLY A 41 8.49 10.89 12.84
C GLY A 41 9.85 11.60 12.71
N LYS A 42 10.95 10.84 12.64
CA LYS A 42 12.31 11.35 12.37
C LYS A 42 12.50 11.68 10.88
N ALA A 43 11.73 11.04 10.01
CA ALA A 43 11.61 11.33 8.59
C ALA A 43 10.12 11.42 8.21
N ARG A 44 9.81 12.13 7.12
CA ARG A 44 8.44 12.24 6.59
C ARG A 44 8.19 11.18 5.52
N PRO A 45 6.99 10.60 5.43
CA PRO A 45 6.63 9.70 4.35
C PRO A 45 6.39 10.51 3.07
N GLU A 46 7.13 10.19 2.02
CA GLU A 46 7.05 10.85 0.72
C GLU A 46 6.68 9.89 -0.42
N GLY A 47 6.77 8.58 -0.16
CA GLY A 47 6.52 7.54 -1.15
C GLY A 47 5.09 7.55 -1.70
N LYS A 48 4.97 7.20 -2.98
CA LYS A 48 3.69 7.02 -3.68
C LYS A 48 3.65 5.60 -4.26
N LEU A 49 2.47 4.98 -4.22
CA LEU A 49 2.30 3.62 -4.73
C LEU A 49 2.61 3.57 -6.24
N PRO A 50 3.49 2.66 -6.69
CA PRO A 50 3.85 2.48 -8.10
C PRO A 50 2.82 1.62 -8.86
N PHE A 51 1.83 1.06 -8.17
CA PHE A 51 0.70 0.32 -8.71
C PHE A 51 -0.53 0.54 -7.82
N GLU A 52 -1.72 0.27 -8.33
CA GLU A 52 -2.91 0.23 -7.48
C GLU A 52 -2.94 -1.02 -6.60
N LEU A 53 -3.59 -0.93 -5.44
CA LEU A 53 -3.91 -2.07 -4.59
C LEU A 53 -5.38 -2.46 -4.77
N PRO A 54 -5.68 -3.69 -5.22
CA PRO A 54 -7.04 -4.17 -5.41
C PRO A 54 -7.80 -4.32 -4.09
N ASN A 55 -9.11 -4.09 -4.10
CA ASN A 55 -9.96 -4.28 -2.92
C ASN A 55 -10.33 -5.74 -2.63
N SER A 56 -10.18 -6.63 -3.61
CA SER A 56 -10.63 -8.02 -3.54
C SER A 56 -9.97 -8.87 -4.62
N MET A 57 -10.03 -10.20 -4.44
CA MET A 57 -9.60 -11.14 -5.47
C MET A 57 -10.51 -11.16 -6.70
N GLU A 58 -11.75 -10.68 -6.59
CA GLU A 58 -12.64 -10.53 -7.74
C GLU A 58 -12.16 -9.39 -8.65
N ALA A 59 -11.80 -8.24 -8.07
CA ALA A 59 -11.19 -7.14 -8.82
C ALA A 59 -9.96 -7.59 -9.63
N VAL A 60 -9.09 -8.40 -9.01
CA VAL A 60 -7.91 -8.99 -9.69
C VAL A 60 -8.31 -9.86 -10.88
N ARG A 61 -9.36 -10.68 -10.75
CA ARG A 61 -9.80 -11.57 -11.84
C ARG A 61 -10.46 -10.81 -13.00
N ASN A 62 -11.09 -9.68 -12.71
CA ASN A 62 -11.74 -8.83 -13.69
C ASN A 62 -10.77 -7.84 -14.37
N GLN A 63 -9.54 -7.73 -13.88
CA GLN A 63 -8.51 -6.84 -14.40
C GLN A 63 -8.17 -7.17 -15.85
N LYS A 64 -8.19 -6.15 -16.73
CA LYS A 64 -7.80 -6.30 -18.12
C LYS A 64 -6.27 -6.26 -18.23
N ALA A 65 -5.69 -7.28 -18.84
CA ALA A 65 -4.24 -7.43 -18.92
C ALA A 65 -3.53 -6.29 -19.70
N ASP A 66 -4.26 -5.55 -20.53
CA ASP A 66 -3.77 -4.48 -21.39
C ASP A 66 -4.13 -3.07 -20.92
N VAL A 67 -4.88 -2.91 -19.83
CA VAL A 67 -5.33 -1.61 -19.31
C VAL A 67 -4.77 -1.40 -17.90
N PRO A 68 -3.93 -0.36 -17.67
CA PRO A 68 -3.46 -0.06 -16.33
C PRO A 68 -4.56 0.59 -15.48
N TYR A 69 -4.56 0.26 -14.19
CA TYR A 69 -5.38 0.90 -13.15
C TYR A 69 -6.90 0.87 -13.43
N ASP A 70 -7.40 -0.25 -13.96
CA ASP A 70 -8.80 -0.42 -14.37
C ASP A 70 -9.73 -0.94 -13.28
N SER A 71 -9.23 -1.11 -12.05
CA SER A 71 -10.07 -1.44 -10.90
C SER A 71 -11.11 -0.33 -10.65
N GLU A 72 -12.40 -0.67 -10.61
CA GLU A 72 -13.47 0.33 -10.37
C GLU A 72 -13.39 0.98 -8.98
N ASN A 73 -12.96 0.22 -7.97
CA ASN A 73 -12.88 0.67 -6.58
C ASN A 73 -11.62 0.12 -5.89
N PRO A 74 -10.41 0.55 -6.27
CA PRO A 74 -9.19 0.03 -5.66
C PRO A 74 -9.15 0.36 -4.16
N LEU A 75 -8.54 -0.51 -3.36
CA LEU A 75 -8.28 -0.23 -1.94
C LEU A 75 -7.42 1.02 -1.81
N TYR A 76 -6.39 1.12 -2.65
CA TYR A 76 -5.59 2.32 -2.83
C TYR A 76 -5.26 2.51 -4.32
N PRO A 77 -5.54 3.68 -4.90
CA PRO A 77 -5.25 3.93 -6.31
C PRO A 77 -3.75 4.08 -6.57
N PHE A 78 -3.34 3.97 -7.83
CA PHE A 78 -1.99 4.34 -8.26
C PHE A 78 -1.63 5.76 -7.80
N GLY A 79 -0.38 5.95 -7.38
CA GLY A 79 0.10 7.23 -6.89
C GLY A 79 -0.45 7.63 -5.51
N PHE A 80 -1.22 6.77 -4.84
CA PHE A 80 -1.65 7.03 -3.47
C PHE A 80 -0.45 7.06 -2.52
N GLY A 81 -0.51 7.95 -1.53
CA GLY A 81 0.46 8.02 -0.43
C GLY A 81 0.13 9.17 0.49
N MET A 82 0.08 8.90 1.80
CA MET A 82 -0.24 9.88 2.83
C MET A 82 1.01 10.63 3.29
N SER A 83 0.80 11.82 3.86
CA SER A 83 1.83 12.67 4.46
C SER A 83 1.39 13.17 5.83
N TYR A 84 2.33 13.49 6.71
CA TYR A 84 2.10 14.21 7.97
C TYR A 84 3.25 15.17 8.27
#